data_AF-A0A6J7EIW3-F1
#
_entry.id   AF-A0A6J7EIW3-F1
#
_cell.length_a   1.000
_cell.length_b   1.000
_cell.length_c   1.000
_cell.angle_alpha   90.00
_cell.angle_beta   90.00
_cell.angle_gamma   90.00
#
_symmetry.space_group_name_H-M   'P 1'
#
loop_
_entity.id
_entity.type
_entity.pdbx_description
1 polymer ?
#
loop_
_entity_poly.entity_id
_entity_poly.type
_entity_poly.pdbx_seq_one_letter_code
_entity_poly.pdbx_strand_id
1 'polypeptide(L)'
;MNVSAVEGQFYRKLKATRHPHSNMAKAALNMMTRTSAADYYADGIHMNSVDTGWINDEDPAHLADRKRSEHHFHPPLDIVDGAARIVDPIIDGANTGNHTWGQFLKDYTPTDW
;
A
#
# COMPACT_ATOMS: atom_id res chain seq x y z
N MET A 1 -7.42 -2.19 7.54
CA MET A 1 -6.37 -1.58 6.70
C MET A 1 -5.98 -2.56 5.61
N ASN A 2 -6.15 -2.19 4.36
CA ASN A 2 -5.79 -3.00 3.21
C ASN A 2 -4.38 -2.63 2.73
N VAL A 3 -3.43 -3.56 2.79
CA VAL A 3 -2.05 -3.31 2.34
C VAL A 3 -1.99 -3.42 0.82
N SER A 4 -1.84 -2.28 0.16
CA SER A 4 -1.84 -2.13 -1.29
C SER A 4 -0.49 -1.61 -1.81
N ALA A 5 -0.45 -1.26 -3.09
CA ALA A 5 0.72 -0.67 -3.75
C ALA A 5 0.27 0.17 -4.96
N VAL A 6 1.15 1.04 -5.46
CA VAL A 6 0.99 1.74 -6.74
C VAL A 6 0.68 0.82 -7.94
N GLU A 7 0.98 -0.48 -7.84
CA GLU A 7 0.60 -1.49 -8.84
C GLU A 7 -0.93 -1.61 -8.99
N GLY A 8 -1.66 -1.38 -7.89
CA GLY A 8 -3.12 -1.40 -7.86
C GLY A 8 -3.78 -0.18 -8.48
N GLN A 9 -3.02 0.89 -8.81
CA GLN A 9 -3.61 2.13 -9.31
C GLN A 9 -4.13 1.99 -10.75
N PHE A 10 -5.41 2.17 -11.03
CA PHE A 10 -5.93 1.87 -12.38
C PHE A 10 -5.41 2.85 -13.45
N TYR A 11 -5.34 4.14 -13.12
CA TYR A 11 -5.05 5.21 -14.09
C TYR A 11 -3.57 5.60 -14.20
N ARG A 12 -2.66 4.75 -13.69
CA ARG A 12 -1.22 5.02 -13.75
C ARG A 12 -0.70 4.97 -15.18
N LYS A 13 -0.09 6.06 -15.66
CA LYS A 13 0.39 6.24 -17.04
C LYS A 13 1.37 5.17 -17.52
N LEU A 14 2.24 4.70 -16.62
CA LEU A 14 3.28 3.71 -16.92
C LEU A 14 3.09 2.52 -15.98
N LYS A 15 2.48 1.45 -16.49
CA LYS A 15 2.40 0.16 -15.80
C LYS A 15 3.31 -0.85 -16.47
N ALA A 16 4.13 -1.51 -15.66
CA ALA A 16 4.94 -2.62 -16.11
C ALA A 16 4.07 -3.87 -16.29
N THR A 17 4.40 -4.67 -17.31
CA THR A 17 3.79 -5.99 -17.57
C THR A 17 4.41 -7.10 -16.72
N ARG A 18 5.36 -6.78 -15.84
CA ARG A 18 6.18 -7.73 -15.07
C ARG A 18 5.38 -8.46 -13.98
N HIS A 19 4.40 -7.80 -13.35
CA HIS A 19 3.64 -8.35 -12.23
C HIS A 19 2.11 -8.24 -12.45
N PRO A 20 1.54 -8.90 -13.50
CA PRO A 20 0.12 -8.76 -13.84
C PRO A 20 -0.81 -9.26 -12.73
N HIS A 21 -0.41 -10.30 -11.99
CA HIS A 21 -1.18 -10.83 -10.87
C HIS A 21 -1.21 -9.86 -9.69
N SER A 22 -0.09 -9.22 -9.35
CA SER A 22 -0.03 -8.21 -8.30
C SER A 22 -0.82 -6.97 -8.68
N ASN A 23 -0.70 -6.49 -9.93
CA ASN A 23 -1.53 -5.42 -10.47
C ASN A 23 -3.03 -5.70 -10.27
N MET A 24 -3.49 -6.91 -10.66
CA MET A 24 -4.87 -7.34 -10.53
C MET A 24 -5.30 -7.43 -9.05
N ALA A 25 -4.53 -8.11 -8.22
CA ALA A 25 -4.86 -8.33 -6.81
C ALA A 25 -4.92 -7.01 -6.03
N LYS A 26 -3.95 -6.12 -6.23
CA LYS A 26 -3.93 -4.80 -5.57
C LYS A 26 -5.04 -3.88 -6.09
N ALA A 27 -5.37 -3.93 -7.39
CA ALA A 27 -6.48 -3.18 -7.94
C ALA A 27 -7.84 -3.66 -7.39
N ALA A 28 -8.04 -4.98 -7.29
CA ALA A 28 -9.24 -5.56 -6.69
C ALA A 28 -9.38 -5.17 -5.21
N LEU A 29 -8.26 -5.19 -4.47
CA LEU A 29 -8.22 -4.78 -3.06
C LEU A 29 -8.52 -3.28 -2.90
N ASN A 30 -8.00 -2.43 -3.78
CA ASN A 30 -8.33 -1.01 -3.82
C ASN A 30 -9.82 -0.77 -4.11
N MET A 31 -10.38 -1.51 -5.07
CA MET A 31 -11.80 -1.43 -5.38
C MET A 31 -12.66 -1.85 -4.20
N MET A 32 -12.29 -2.89 -3.44
CA MET A 32 -12.98 -3.27 -2.21
C MET A 32 -13.07 -2.11 -1.22
N THR A 33 -11.97 -1.42 -0.93
CA THR A 33 -11.99 -0.22 -0.08
C THR A 33 -12.91 0.84 -0.68
N ARG A 34 -12.73 1.16 -1.97
CA ARG A 34 -13.45 2.26 -2.63
C ARG A 34 -14.96 2.07 -2.64
N THR A 35 -15.45 0.84 -2.74
CA THR A 35 -16.89 0.54 -2.81
C THR A 35 -17.50 0.22 -1.46
N SER A 36 -16.77 -0.48 -0.59
CA SER A 36 -17.33 -0.99 0.67
C SER A 36 -17.12 -0.05 1.86
N ALA A 37 -16.19 0.91 1.78
CA ALA A 37 -15.88 1.77 2.93
C ALA A 37 -17.07 2.63 3.39
N ALA A 38 -17.94 3.09 2.48
CA ALA A 38 -19.11 3.88 2.84
C ALA A 38 -20.16 3.07 3.63
N ASP A 39 -20.37 1.81 3.24
CA ASP A 39 -21.27 0.88 3.94
C ASP A 39 -20.72 0.57 5.33
N TYR A 40 -19.44 0.17 5.41
CA TYR A 40 -18.77 -0.14 6.67
C TYR A 40 -18.62 1.05 7.62
N TYR A 41 -18.54 2.28 7.10
CA TYR A 41 -18.54 3.47 7.94
C TYR A 41 -19.83 3.61 8.76
N ALA A 42 -20.98 3.17 8.23
CA ALA A 42 -22.24 3.16 8.97
C ALA A 42 -22.19 2.21 10.19
N ASP A 43 -21.37 1.17 10.14
CA ASP A 43 -21.09 0.23 11.23
C ASP A 43 -19.90 0.67 12.12
N GLY A 44 -19.36 1.87 11.90
CA GLY A 44 -18.20 2.40 12.65
C GLY A 44 -16.85 1.83 12.22
N ILE A 45 -16.77 1.17 11.05
CA ILE A 45 -15.56 0.56 10.52
C ILE A 45 -14.91 1.48 9.49
N HIS A 46 -13.76 2.07 9.85
CA HIS A 46 -13.00 2.99 9.00
C HIS A 46 -12.03 2.23 8.08
N MET A 47 -12.53 1.77 6.92
CA MET A 47 -11.74 1.01 5.95
C MET A 47 -10.90 1.92 5.04
N ASN A 48 -9.61 1.61 4.87
CA ASN A 48 -8.70 2.30 3.97
C ASN A 48 -7.73 1.32 3.28
N SER A 49 -7.15 1.77 2.16
CA SER A 49 -5.99 1.14 1.51
C SER A 49 -4.72 1.96 1.74
N VAL A 50 -3.58 1.31 1.94
CA VAL A 50 -2.27 1.97 2.15
C VAL A 50 -1.22 1.38 1.21
N ASP A 51 -0.51 2.24 0.50
CA ASP A 51 0.71 1.91 -0.21
C ASP A 51 1.92 2.02 0.72
N THR A 52 2.57 0.89 0.98
CA THR A 52 3.78 0.82 1.81
C THR A 52 5.01 1.39 1.12
N GLY A 53 4.95 1.62 -0.19
CA GLY A 53 6.11 1.86 -1.02
C GLY A 53 6.95 0.59 -1.21
N TRP A 54 8.17 0.77 -1.73
CA TRP A 54 9.05 -0.32 -2.09
C TRP A 54 9.93 -0.73 -0.91
N ILE A 55 9.46 -1.76 -0.18
CA ILE A 55 10.08 -2.25 1.06
C ILE A 55 10.84 -3.58 0.90
N ASN A 56 10.68 -4.29 -0.22
CA ASN A 56 11.35 -5.56 -0.51
C ASN A 56 11.67 -5.72 -2.02
N ASP A 57 12.67 -6.52 -2.38
CA ASP A 57 13.13 -6.72 -3.77
C ASP A 57 12.11 -7.46 -4.66
N GLU A 58 11.12 -8.14 -4.06
CA GLU A 58 10.12 -9.02 -4.69
C GLU A 58 10.68 -10.24 -5.46
N ASP A 59 11.97 -10.26 -5.76
CA ASP A 59 12.66 -11.43 -6.29
C ASP A 59 12.94 -12.48 -5.19
N PRO A 60 13.12 -13.77 -5.57
CA PRO A 60 13.53 -14.84 -4.67
C PRO A 60 14.76 -14.46 -3.81
N ALA A 61 14.77 -14.87 -2.54
CA ALA A 61 15.78 -14.48 -1.55
C ALA A 61 17.23 -14.61 -2.06
N HIS A 62 17.58 -15.74 -2.68
CA HIS A 62 18.93 -15.96 -3.22
C HIS A 62 19.34 -14.97 -4.32
N LEU A 63 18.40 -14.45 -5.12
CA LEU A 63 18.66 -13.42 -6.11
C LEU A 63 18.80 -12.05 -5.47
N ALA A 64 17.94 -11.74 -4.49
CA ALA A 64 18.02 -10.50 -3.74
C ALA A 64 19.34 -10.40 -2.95
N ASP A 65 19.78 -11.49 -2.32
CA ASP A 65 21.07 -11.57 -1.61
C ASP A 65 22.24 -11.34 -2.56
N ARG A 66 22.20 -11.94 -3.75
CA ARG A 66 23.22 -11.74 -4.79
C ARG A 66 23.27 -10.29 -5.26
N LYS A 67 22.11 -9.66 -5.54
CA LYS A 67 22.06 -8.23 -5.92
C LYS A 67 22.58 -7.34 -4.79
N ARG A 68 22.28 -7.67 -3.54
CA ARG A 68 22.79 -6.94 -2.38
C ARG A 68 24.31 -7.03 -2.27
N SER A 69 24.89 -8.21 -2.50
CA SER A 69 26.35 -8.39 -2.43
C SER A 69 27.09 -7.80 -3.63
N GLU A 70 26.56 -7.98 -4.85
CA GLU A 70 27.25 -7.61 -6.10
C GLU A 70 26.98 -6.18 -6.55
N HIS A 71 25.79 -5.65 -6.26
CA HIS A 71 25.33 -4.34 -6.74
C HIS A 71 25.04 -3.37 -5.61
N HIS A 72 25.25 -3.77 -4.35
CA HIS A 72 24.86 -2.99 -3.16
C HIS A 72 23.39 -2.53 -3.23
N PHE A 73 22.56 -3.34 -3.88
CA PHE A 73 21.19 -3.00 -4.13
C PHE A 73 20.32 -3.38 -2.94
N HIS A 74 19.47 -2.45 -2.53
CA HIS A 74 18.36 -2.70 -1.63
C HIS A 74 17.24 -1.70 -1.92
N PRO A 75 15.98 -2.05 -1.59
CA PRO A 75 14.87 -1.09 -1.66
C PRO A 75 15.13 0.15 -0.80
N PRO A 76 14.54 1.30 -1.15
CA PRO A 76 14.76 2.57 -0.46
C PRO A 76 14.07 2.66 0.90
N LEU A 77 13.05 1.84 1.14
CA LEU A 77 12.31 1.78 2.39
C LEU A 77 12.53 0.42 3.05
N ASP A 78 12.44 0.38 4.37
CA ASP A 78 12.52 -0.87 5.13
C ASP A 78 11.15 -1.36 5.62
N ILE A 79 11.15 -2.48 6.34
CA ILE A 79 9.93 -3.06 6.92
C ILE A 79 9.29 -2.18 7.99
N VAL A 80 10.09 -1.37 8.69
CA VAL A 80 9.64 -0.45 9.74
C VAL A 80 8.94 0.74 9.09
N ASP A 81 9.49 1.30 8.00
CA ASP A 81 8.84 2.32 7.18
C ASP A 81 7.50 1.83 6.64
N GLY A 82 7.48 0.60 6.11
CA GLY A 82 6.24 -0.02 5.62
C GLY A 82 5.19 -0.18 6.72
N ALA A 83 5.60 -0.66 7.90
CA ALA A 83 4.72 -0.81 9.05
C ALA A 83 4.19 0.54 9.54
N ALA A 84 5.05 1.56 9.64
CA ALA A 84 4.68 2.91 10.06
C ALA A 84 3.56 3.48 9.20
N ARG A 85 3.68 3.35 7.87
CA ARG A 85 2.65 3.79 6.92
C ARG A 85 1.31 3.09 7.10
N ILE A 86 1.31 1.80 7.45
CA ILE A 86 0.08 1.03 7.68
C ILE A 86 -0.63 1.48 8.96
N VAL A 87 0.13 1.74 10.03
CA VAL A 87 -0.43 2.11 11.35
C VAL A 87 -0.72 3.59 11.49
N ASP A 88 -0.12 4.45 10.67
CA ASP A 88 -0.29 5.90 10.70
C ASP A 88 -1.76 6.38 10.79
N PRO A 89 -2.69 5.99 9.90
CA PRO A 89 -4.08 6.44 10.00
C PRO A 89 -4.83 5.92 11.24
N ILE A 90 -4.34 4.83 11.85
CA ILE A 90 -4.89 4.30 13.11
C ILE A 90 -4.41 5.18 14.27
N ILE A 91 -3.12 5.47 14.31
CA ILE A 91 -2.48 6.29 15.36
C ILE A 91 -2.96 7.74 15.27
N ASP A 92 -2.98 8.31 14.07
CA ASP A 92 -3.49 9.67 13.82
C ASP A 92 -4.96 9.79 14.24
N GLY A 93 -5.80 8.83 13.86
CA GLY A 93 -7.20 8.81 14.29
C GLY A 93 -7.35 8.69 15.81
N ALA A 94 -6.52 7.89 16.48
CA ALA A 94 -6.53 7.79 17.94
C ALA A 94 -6.07 9.09 18.63
N ASN A 95 -5.12 9.81 18.04
CA ASN A 95 -4.58 11.06 18.60
C ASN A 95 -5.48 12.27 18.35
N THR A 96 -6.16 12.31 17.20
CA THR A 96 -6.93 13.49 16.75
C THR A 96 -8.45 13.33 16.91
N GLY A 97 -8.94 12.09 17.02
CA GLY A 97 -10.36 11.75 16.93
C GLY A 97 -10.90 11.75 15.50
N ASN A 98 -10.08 12.07 14.49
CA ASN A 98 -10.47 12.10 13.09
C ASN A 98 -10.04 10.81 12.40
N HIS A 99 -10.98 9.88 12.23
CA HIS A 99 -10.69 8.61 11.58
C HIS A 99 -10.90 8.71 10.07
N THR A 100 -9.79 8.75 9.34
CA THR A 100 -9.83 8.67 7.87
C THR A 100 -10.49 7.36 7.42
N TRP A 101 -11.31 7.41 6.37
CA TRP A 101 -11.95 6.24 5.78
C TRP A 101 -12.16 6.44 4.27
N GLY A 102 -12.27 5.32 3.54
CA GLY A 102 -12.51 5.32 2.10
C GLY A 102 -11.36 5.91 1.28
N GLN A 103 -10.16 6.01 1.84
CA GLN A 103 -9.00 6.57 1.15
C GLN A 103 -8.03 5.49 0.67
N PHE A 104 -7.30 5.83 -0.38
CA PHE A 104 -6.03 5.18 -0.70
C PHE A 104 -4.91 6.13 -0.30
N LEU A 105 -4.05 5.69 0.61
CA LEU A 105 -2.99 6.51 1.19
C LEU A 105 -1.63 6.12 0.62
N LYS A 106 -0.84 7.11 0.24
CA LYS A 106 0.56 6.97 -0.15
C LYS A 106 1.36 8.10 0.48
N ASP A 107 2.51 7.75 1.06
CA ASP A 107 3.36 8.70 1.77
C ASP A 107 2.56 9.54 2.80
N TYR A 108 1.72 8.86 3.60
CA TYR A 108 0.87 9.46 4.65
C TYR A 108 -0.24 10.40 4.14
N THR A 109 -0.49 10.46 2.83
CA THR A 109 -1.47 11.37 2.24
C THR A 109 -2.43 10.64 1.28
N PRO A 110 -3.67 11.12 1.11
CA PRO A 110 -4.56 10.60 0.08
C PRO A 110 -3.97 10.68 -1.32
N THR A 111 -4.19 9.65 -2.13
CA THR A 111 -3.73 9.56 -3.51
C THR A 111 -4.81 8.99 -4.42
N ASP A 112 -4.59 9.12 -5.74
CA ASP A 112 -5.51 8.63 -6.75
C ASP A 112 -5.55 7.09 -6.80
N TRP A 113 -6.72 6.57 -7.17
CA TRP A 113 -7.00 5.13 -7.32
C TRP A 113 -6.44 4.49 -8.59
#